data_AF-A0A225MQY8-F1
#
_entry.id   AF-A0A225MQY8-F1
#
_cell.length_a   1.000
_cell.length_b   1.000
_cell.length_c   1.000
_cell.angle_alpha   90.00
_cell.angle_beta   90.00
_cell.angle_gamma   90.00
#
_symmetry.space_group_name_H-M   'P 1'
#
loop_
_entity.id
_entity.type
_entity.pdbx_description
1 polymer ?
#
loop_
_entity_poly.entity_id
_entity_poly.type
_entity_poly.pdbx_seq_one_letter_code
_entity_poly.pdbx_strand_id
1 'polypeptide(L)'
;MNSAGPTQLHGNFVIRTAHYWVDKGYAAVLVDAPSDRQYKPMDDYYRLGKDALADQRFVIEQVRKHFPRSKIVLLSTSRGTVTVGNVLQHAPELADLYVLTSPLSIAARGPGIANLAVPPAMQGRTLLVSNKHDACDVSRYDGGKRLAERNHLAFITEESSKGGGSPKADCGGHSPHGFLGVEDKTLNDINSWIRQKL
;
A
#
# COMPACT_ATOMS: atom_id res chain seq x y z
N MET A 1 -19.15 10.22 1.36
CA MET A 1 -18.65 9.14 2.25
C MET A 1 -19.85 8.60 3.00
N ASN A 2 -20.12 7.29 2.95
CA ASN A 2 -21.12 6.73 3.86
C ASN A 2 -20.56 6.77 5.30
N SER A 3 -21.42 6.81 6.31
CA SER A 3 -21.05 6.96 7.71
C SER A 3 -20.43 5.70 8.35
N ALA A 4 -20.20 4.64 7.57
CA ALA A 4 -19.74 3.34 8.06
C ALA A 4 -18.24 3.06 7.78
N GLY A 5 -17.50 4.04 7.23
CA GLY A 5 -16.07 3.89 6.94
C GLY A 5 -15.80 2.86 5.84
N PRO A 6 -14.57 2.34 5.70
CA PRO A 6 -14.26 1.29 4.73
C PRO A 6 -15.05 0.01 5.03
N THR A 7 -16.15 -0.21 4.31
CA THR A 7 -17.20 -1.17 4.74
C THR A 7 -17.04 -2.60 4.21
N GLN A 8 -16.16 -2.85 3.23
CA GLN A 8 -16.12 -4.14 2.53
C GLN A 8 -14.81 -4.93 2.66
N LEU A 9 -13.78 -4.39 3.32
CA LEU A 9 -12.42 -4.94 3.32
C LEU A 9 -11.88 -5.29 4.72
N HIS A 10 -12.73 -5.86 5.59
CA HIS A 10 -12.37 -6.21 6.97
C HIS A 10 -11.14 -7.12 7.13
N GLY A 11 -10.76 -7.89 6.10
CA GLY A 11 -9.59 -8.76 6.15
C GLY A 11 -8.28 -8.14 5.67
N ASN A 12 -8.29 -6.92 5.12
CA ASN A 12 -7.11 -6.29 4.53
C ASN A 12 -6.06 -5.89 5.60
N PHE A 13 -4.77 -6.07 5.31
CA PHE A 13 -3.67 -5.74 6.21
C PHE A 13 -3.74 -4.30 6.74
N VAL A 14 -3.82 -3.27 5.88
CA VAL A 14 -3.82 -1.86 6.33
C VAL A 14 -5.06 -1.49 7.14
N ILE A 15 -6.20 -2.14 6.88
CA ILE A 15 -7.45 -1.87 7.60
C ILE A 15 -7.40 -2.52 8.98
N ARG A 16 -7.07 -3.83 9.06
CA ARG A 16 -7.06 -4.52 10.36
C ARG A 16 -5.94 -4.03 11.28
N THR A 17 -4.86 -3.49 10.72
CA THR A 17 -3.72 -2.95 11.47
C THR A 17 -3.79 -1.44 11.71
N ALA A 18 -4.87 -0.75 11.30
CA ALA A 18 -4.95 0.70 11.40
C ALA A 18 -4.76 1.23 12.84
N HIS A 19 -5.22 0.48 13.84
CA HIS A 19 -5.12 0.82 15.26
C HIS A 19 -3.66 0.98 15.73
N TYR A 20 -2.73 0.18 15.20
CA TYR A 20 -1.30 0.28 15.51
C TYR A 20 -0.78 1.70 15.29
N TRP A 21 -1.19 2.35 14.20
CA TRP A 21 -0.71 3.70 13.87
C TRP A 21 -1.22 4.73 14.86
N VAL A 22 -2.48 4.60 15.30
CA VAL A 22 -3.05 5.45 16.34
C VAL A 22 -2.30 5.28 17.65
N ASP A 23 -1.98 4.05 18.04
CA ASP A 23 -1.22 3.74 19.26
C ASP A 23 0.21 4.30 19.22
N LYS A 24 0.79 4.47 18.02
CA LYS A 24 2.10 5.13 17.83
C LYS A 24 2.01 6.65 17.68
N GLY A 25 0.82 7.24 17.84
CA GLY A 25 0.61 8.70 17.81
C GLY A 25 0.39 9.28 16.41
N TYR A 26 0.09 8.45 15.41
CA TYR A 26 -0.26 8.91 14.07
C TYR A 26 -1.77 9.16 13.93
N ALA A 27 -2.15 10.11 13.08
CA ALA A 27 -3.50 10.16 12.55
C ALA A 27 -3.63 9.13 11.43
N ALA A 28 -4.47 8.11 11.62
CA ALA A 28 -4.75 7.10 10.60
C ALA A 28 -5.99 7.51 9.75
N VAL A 29 -5.79 7.67 8.45
CA VAL A 29 -6.87 7.99 7.50
C VAL A 29 -7.07 6.81 6.55
N LEU A 30 -8.24 6.18 6.62
CA LEU A 30 -8.62 5.09 5.72
C LEU A 30 -9.55 5.63 4.63
N VAL A 31 -9.27 5.26 3.38
CA VAL A 31 -9.96 5.76 2.20
C VAL A 31 -10.68 4.60 1.53
N ASP A 32 -11.99 4.70 1.40
CA ASP A 32 -12.81 3.72 0.66
C ASP A 32 -12.86 4.07 -0.83
N ALA A 33 -13.44 3.19 -1.63
CA ALA A 33 -13.73 3.46 -3.04
C ALA A 33 -14.51 4.78 -3.20
N PRO A 34 -14.24 5.56 -4.27
CA PRO A 34 -15.03 6.76 -4.55
C PRO A 34 -16.49 6.38 -4.83
N SER A 35 -17.40 7.33 -4.61
CA SER A 35 -18.84 7.06 -4.58
C SER A 35 -19.39 6.46 -5.88
N ASP A 36 -18.81 6.81 -7.02
CA ASP A 36 -19.16 6.29 -8.35
C ASP A 36 -18.60 4.88 -8.64
N ARG A 37 -17.75 4.37 -7.73
CA ARG A 37 -17.08 3.06 -7.81
C ARG A 37 -17.44 2.09 -6.69
N GLN A 38 -18.36 2.46 -5.80
CA GLN A 38 -18.81 1.61 -4.68
C GLN A 38 -19.31 0.22 -5.12
N TYR A 39 -19.86 0.11 -6.33
CA TYR A 39 -20.36 -1.15 -6.91
C TYR A 39 -19.70 -1.52 -8.25
N LYS A 40 -18.60 -0.85 -8.60
CA LYS A 40 -17.87 -1.10 -9.85
C LYS A 40 -16.47 -1.61 -9.54
N PRO A 41 -15.92 -2.53 -10.35
CA PRO A 41 -14.53 -2.94 -10.19
C PRO A 41 -13.58 -1.74 -10.25
N MET A 42 -12.68 -1.66 -9.27
CA MET A 42 -11.51 -0.78 -9.31
C MET A 42 -10.31 -1.60 -9.78
N ASP A 43 -10.31 -1.94 -11.07
CA ASP A 43 -9.20 -2.63 -11.71
C ASP A 43 -7.95 -1.75 -11.82
N ASP A 44 -6.86 -2.34 -12.29
CA ASP A 44 -5.57 -1.66 -12.36
C ASP A 44 -5.61 -0.47 -13.33
N TYR A 45 -6.38 -0.53 -14.42
CA TYR A 45 -6.49 0.56 -15.39
C TYR A 45 -7.18 1.78 -14.80
N TYR A 46 -8.28 1.58 -14.05
CA TYR A 46 -8.89 2.67 -13.32
C TYR A 46 -7.94 3.24 -12.26
N ARG A 47 -7.27 2.37 -11.48
CA ARG A 47 -6.36 2.80 -10.40
C ARG A 47 -5.14 3.57 -10.92
N LEU A 48 -4.66 3.27 -12.12
CA LEU A 48 -3.62 4.00 -12.84
C LEU A 48 -4.17 5.22 -13.61
N GLY A 49 -5.49 5.39 -13.66
CA GLY A 49 -6.15 6.45 -14.41
C GLY A 49 -6.07 7.82 -13.74
N LYS A 50 -6.42 8.85 -14.51
CA LYS A 50 -6.46 10.25 -14.04
C LYS A 50 -7.51 10.48 -12.97
N ASP A 51 -8.65 9.79 -13.05
CA ASP A 51 -9.74 9.91 -12.07
C ASP A 51 -9.29 9.45 -10.68
N ALA A 52 -8.67 8.26 -10.59
CA ALA A 52 -8.12 7.78 -9.32
C ALA A 52 -7.04 8.71 -8.76
N LEU A 53 -6.20 9.31 -9.62
CA LEU A 53 -5.21 10.30 -9.19
C LEU A 53 -5.87 11.59 -8.65
N ALA A 54 -6.93 12.06 -9.30
CA ALA A 54 -7.71 13.22 -8.86
C ALA A 54 -8.37 12.96 -7.49
N ASP A 55 -8.92 11.76 -7.29
CA ASP A 55 -9.50 11.34 -6.01
C ASP A 55 -8.45 11.36 -4.90
N GLN A 56 -7.24 10.85 -5.16
CA GLN A 56 -6.16 10.89 -4.17
C GLN A 56 -5.69 12.33 -3.88
N ARG A 57 -5.59 13.20 -4.90
CA ARG A 57 -5.28 14.63 -4.71
C ARG A 57 -6.29 15.27 -3.77
N PHE A 58 -7.58 15.05 -4.02
CA PHE A 58 -8.66 15.61 -3.21
C PHE A 58 -8.58 15.11 -1.76
N VAL A 59 -8.45 13.80 -1.54
CA VAL A 59 -8.36 13.23 -0.18
C VAL A 59 -7.17 13.81 0.58
N ILE A 60 -5.99 13.85 -0.03
CA ILE A 60 -4.77 14.38 0.60
C ILE A 60 -4.92 15.87 0.93
N GLU A 61 -5.56 16.65 0.05
CA GLU A 61 -5.87 18.05 0.31
C GLU A 61 -6.79 18.22 1.53
N GLN A 62 -7.83 17.40 1.65
CA GLN A 62 -8.71 17.42 2.83
C GLN A 62 -7.94 17.05 4.10
N VAL A 63 -7.09 16.03 4.06
CA VAL A 63 -6.23 15.67 5.19
C VAL A 63 -5.33 16.85 5.59
N ARG A 64 -4.71 17.54 4.64
CA ARG A 64 -3.88 18.73 4.92
C ARG A 64 -4.69 19.88 5.53
N LYS A 65 -5.95 20.06 5.15
CA LYS A 65 -6.83 21.07 5.76
C LYS A 65 -7.09 20.79 7.24
N HIS A 66 -7.28 19.52 7.61
CA HIS A 66 -7.48 19.12 9.00
C HIS A 66 -6.17 19.01 9.79
N PHE A 67 -5.04 18.72 9.13
CA PHE A 67 -3.73 18.53 9.72
C PHE A 67 -2.64 19.33 8.99
N PRO A 68 -2.65 20.68 9.08
CA PRO A 68 -1.82 21.54 8.22
C PRO A 68 -0.30 21.40 8.40
N ARG A 69 0.14 20.89 9.56
CA ARG A 69 1.56 20.68 9.87
C ARG A 69 2.01 19.22 9.74
N SER A 70 1.11 18.29 9.40
CA SER A 70 1.46 16.88 9.38
C SER A 70 2.28 16.51 8.16
N LYS A 71 3.24 15.61 8.37
CA LYS A 71 3.86 14.82 7.31
C LYS A 71 2.90 13.74 6.85
N ILE A 72 2.87 13.47 5.56
CA ILE A 72 1.95 12.49 4.95
C ILE A 72 2.72 11.27 4.51
N VAL A 73 2.26 10.09 4.95
CA VAL A 73 2.75 8.79 4.48
C VAL A 73 1.61 8.09 3.76
N LEU A 74 1.82 7.69 2.51
CA LEU A 74 0.88 6.83 1.79
C LEU A 74 1.31 5.36 1.96
N LEU A 75 0.57 4.64 2.81
CA LEU A 75 0.77 3.22 3.08
C LEU A 75 -0.31 2.41 2.40
N SER A 76 0.10 1.40 1.62
CA SER A 76 -0.84 0.54 0.88
C SER A 76 -0.41 -0.92 0.85
N THR A 77 -1.38 -1.81 0.63
CA THR A 77 -1.16 -3.25 0.45
C THR A 77 -1.79 -3.76 -0.82
N SER A 78 -1.13 -4.72 -1.48
CA SER A 78 -1.71 -5.46 -2.60
C SER A 78 -2.21 -4.50 -3.67
N ARG A 79 -3.46 -4.66 -4.14
CA ARG A 79 -4.00 -3.82 -5.22
C ARG A 79 -4.07 -2.33 -4.86
N GLY A 80 -4.03 -1.96 -3.59
CA GLY A 80 -3.88 -0.58 -3.16
C GLY A 80 -2.56 0.06 -3.63
N THR A 81 -1.50 -0.73 -3.82
CA THR A 81 -0.22 -0.23 -4.33
C THR A 81 -0.31 0.25 -5.76
N VAL A 82 -1.31 -0.16 -6.53
CA VAL A 82 -1.55 0.36 -7.89
C VAL A 82 -1.99 1.83 -7.84
N THR A 83 -2.91 2.14 -6.92
CA THR A 83 -3.36 3.53 -6.69
C THR A 83 -2.23 4.39 -6.12
N VAL A 84 -1.50 3.89 -5.12
CA VAL A 84 -0.37 4.65 -4.54
C VAL A 84 0.80 4.75 -5.51
N GLY A 85 1.04 3.75 -6.35
CA GLY A 85 2.03 3.78 -7.42
C GLY A 85 1.71 4.83 -8.49
N ASN A 86 0.44 4.99 -8.85
CA ASN A 86 -0.02 6.09 -9.71
C ASN A 86 0.33 7.46 -9.12
N VAL A 87 0.03 7.66 -7.82
CA VAL A 87 0.41 8.88 -7.11
C VAL A 87 1.92 9.07 -7.10
N LEU A 88 2.69 8.04 -6.74
CA LEU A 88 4.15 8.12 -6.66
C LEU A 88 4.80 8.48 -8.00
N GLN A 89 4.25 8.01 -9.12
CA GLN A 89 4.81 8.26 -10.44
C GLN A 89 4.39 9.62 -11.01
N HIS A 90 3.16 10.07 -10.76
CA HIS A 90 2.57 11.22 -11.46
C HIS A 90 2.30 12.45 -10.57
N ALA A 91 2.38 12.27 -9.25
CA ALA A 91 2.19 13.31 -8.25
C ALA A 91 2.99 13.03 -6.95
N PRO A 92 4.32 12.75 -7.06
CA PRO A 92 5.14 12.36 -5.91
C PRO A 92 5.17 13.40 -4.79
N GLU A 93 4.87 14.67 -5.10
CA GLU A 93 4.84 15.78 -4.15
C GLU A 93 3.70 15.70 -3.14
N LEU A 94 2.69 14.84 -3.37
CA LEU A 94 1.51 14.79 -2.51
C LEU A 94 1.80 14.21 -1.12
N ALA A 95 2.79 13.32 -1.01
CA ALA A 95 3.18 12.69 0.25
C ALA A 95 4.67 12.80 0.51
N ASP A 96 5.05 12.83 1.79
CA ASP A 96 6.45 12.92 2.21
C ASP A 96 7.16 11.56 2.11
N LEU A 97 6.43 10.46 2.29
CA LEU A 97 6.92 9.08 2.19
C LEU A 97 5.86 8.13 1.59
N TYR A 98 6.35 7.06 0.98
CA TYR A 98 5.53 6.03 0.34
C TYR A 98 5.90 4.64 0.89
N VAL A 99 4.92 3.85 1.28
CA VAL A 99 5.12 2.48 1.78
C VAL A 99 4.23 1.52 0.98
N LEU A 100 4.87 0.62 0.24
CA LEU A 100 4.22 -0.37 -0.62
C LEU A 100 4.43 -1.76 -0.03
N THR A 101 3.38 -2.33 0.56
CA THR A 101 3.43 -3.66 1.19
C THR A 101 2.79 -4.71 0.28
N SER A 102 3.42 -5.87 0.11
CA SER A 102 2.98 -6.96 -0.78
C SER A 102 2.43 -6.44 -2.13
N PRO A 103 3.20 -5.65 -2.89
CA PRO A 103 2.69 -4.93 -4.06
C PRO A 103 2.27 -5.86 -5.19
N LEU A 104 1.39 -5.40 -6.09
CA LEU A 104 1.17 -6.07 -7.39
C LEU A 104 2.37 -5.84 -8.33
N SER A 105 3.50 -6.46 -8.01
CA SER A 105 4.78 -6.29 -8.71
C SER A 105 4.93 -7.13 -9.98
N ILE A 106 4.01 -8.05 -10.25
CA ILE A 106 4.04 -8.93 -11.43
C ILE A 106 2.82 -8.64 -12.30
N ALA A 107 3.06 -8.25 -13.55
CA ALA A 107 1.99 -8.05 -14.53
C ALA A 107 1.42 -9.41 -14.96
N ALA A 108 0.12 -9.62 -14.76
CA ALA A 108 -0.57 -10.84 -15.17
C ALA A 108 -1.99 -10.51 -15.66
N ARG A 109 -2.93 -10.36 -14.73
CA ARG A 109 -4.34 -10.01 -15.04
C ARG A 109 -4.57 -8.51 -15.27
N GLY A 110 -3.50 -7.73 -15.13
CA GLY A 110 -3.45 -6.27 -15.24
C GLY A 110 -2.00 -5.81 -15.09
N PRO A 111 -1.71 -4.53 -15.36
CA PRO A 111 -0.36 -4.00 -15.28
C PRO A 111 0.23 -3.95 -13.86
N GLY A 112 -0.61 -3.94 -12.81
CA GLY A 112 -0.16 -3.73 -11.45
C GLY A 112 0.74 -2.49 -11.33
N ILE A 113 1.89 -2.67 -10.67
CA ILE A 113 3.00 -1.71 -10.64
C ILE A 113 4.31 -2.32 -11.15
N ALA A 114 4.23 -3.38 -11.96
CA ALA A 114 5.41 -4.07 -12.49
C ALA A 114 6.36 -3.13 -13.26
N ASN A 115 5.80 -2.10 -13.91
CA ASN A 115 6.55 -1.09 -14.66
C ASN A 115 6.69 0.26 -13.93
N LEU A 116 6.43 0.31 -12.62
CA LEU A 116 6.58 1.54 -11.84
C LEU A 116 8.02 2.08 -11.96
N ALA A 117 8.12 3.34 -12.37
CA ALA A 117 9.34 4.12 -12.43
C ALA A 117 9.29 5.18 -11.33
N VAL A 118 9.98 4.93 -10.23
CA VAL A 118 10.02 5.86 -9.08
C VAL A 118 10.93 7.05 -9.44
N PRO A 119 10.42 8.30 -9.34
CA PRO A 119 11.25 9.48 -9.59
C PRO A 119 12.50 9.50 -8.69
N PRO A 120 13.67 9.97 -9.18
CA PRO A 120 14.91 9.97 -8.39
C PRO A 120 14.78 10.61 -7.01
N ALA A 121 14.03 11.71 -6.91
CA ALA A 121 13.77 12.41 -5.64
C ALA A 121 13.02 11.56 -4.60
N MET A 122 12.34 10.50 -5.04
CA MET A 122 11.52 9.63 -4.20
C MET A 122 12.15 8.28 -3.87
N GLN A 123 13.30 7.93 -4.46
CA GLN A 123 13.97 6.65 -4.20
C GLN A 123 14.32 6.48 -2.71
N GLY A 124 14.89 7.52 -2.10
CA GLY A 124 15.22 7.55 -0.66
C GLY A 124 14.02 7.75 0.28
N ARG A 125 12.81 7.92 -0.27
CA ARG A 125 11.53 8.22 0.40
C ARG A 125 10.45 7.17 0.14
N THR A 126 10.82 6.06 -0.48
CA THR A 126 9.90 4.96 -0.79
C THR A 126 10.44 3.67 -0.19
N LEU A 127 9.57 2.96 0.53
CA LEU A 127 9.82 1.66 1.12
C LEU A 127 8.93 0.62 0.44
N LEU A 128 9.52 -0.50 0.07
CA LEU A 128 8.79 -1.69 -0.36
C LEU A 128 8.97 -2.80 0.68
N VAL A 129 7.87 -3.44 1.07
CA VAL A 129 7.88 -4.55 2.03
C VAL A 129 7.25 -5.77 1.38
N SER A 130 7.92 -6.91 1.46
CA SER A 130 7.40 -8.16 0.92
C SER A 130 7.63 -9.31 1.89
N ASN A 131 6.66 -10.21 1.96
CA ASN A 131 6.82 -11.47 2.67
C ASN A 131 7.47 -12.50 1.75
N LYS A 132 8.51 -13.17 2.23
CA LYS A 132 9.22 -14.25 1.52
C LYS A 132 8.33 -15.42 1.11
N HIS A 133 7.26 -15.66 1.87
CA HIS A 133 6.28 -16.72 1.61
C HIS A 133 4.98 -16.18 0.99
N ASP A 134 4.98 -14.98 0.41
CA ASP A 134 3.82 -14.48 -0.32
C ASP A 134 3.53 -15.38 -1.54
N ALA A 135 2.48 -16.19 -1.42
CA ALA A 135 2.05 -17.13 -2.43
C ALA A 135 1.07 -16.52 -3.44
N CYS A 136 0.80 -15.21 -3.36
CA CYS A 136 -0.02 -14.54 -4.35
C CYS A 136 0.72 -14.32 -5.67
N ASP A 137 0.20 -14.87 -6.77
CA ASP A 137 0.90 -14.89 -8.07
C ASP A 137 1.33 -13.51 -8.59
N VAL A 138 0.59 -12.45 -8.25
CA VAL A 138 0.87 -11.07 -8.68
C VAL A 138 1.75 -10.27 -7.70
N SER A 139 2.01 -10.82 -6.51
CA SER A 139 2.70 -10.15 -5.40
C SER A 139 3.83 -10.98 -4.80
N ARG A 140 4.29 -12.01 -5.51
CA ARG A 140 5.40 -12.85 -5.06
C ARG A 140 6.62 -12.02 -4.68
N TYR A 141 7.31 -12.51 -3.65
CA TYR A 141 8.51 -11.90 -3.07
C TYR A 141 9.57 -11.48 -4.10
N ASP A 142 9.83 -12.34 -5.09
CA ASP A 142 10.83 -12.10 -6.12
C ASP A 142 10.44 -10.93 -7.04
N GLY A 143 9.15 -10.77 -7.33
CA GLY A 143 8.62 -9.61 -8.04
C GLY A 143 8.84 -8.32 -7.25
N GLY A 144 8.51 -8.31 -5.96
CA GLY A 144 8.71 -7.16 -5.07
C GLY A 144 10.18 -6.77 -4.95
N LYS A 145 11.06 -7.76 -4.74
CA LYS A 145 12.51 -7.56 -4.65
C LYS A 145 13.09 -6.96 -5.93
N ARG A 146 12.76 -7.53 -7.11
CA ARG A 146 13.19 -6.99 -8.41
C ARG A 146 12.70 -5.55 -8.63
N LEU A 147 11.46 -5.26 -8.22
CA LEU A 147 10.89 -3.93 -8.36
C LEU A 147 11.63 -2.90 -7.50
N ALA A 148 11.98 -3.26 -6.27
CA ALA A 148 12.76 -2.43 -5.37
C ALA A 148 14.19 -2.20 -5.88
N GLU A 149 14.87 -3.26 -6.33
CA GLU A 149 16.23 -3.19 -6.87
C GLU A 149 16.30 -2.27 -8.10
N ARG A 150 15.40 -2.45 -9.07
CA ARG A 150 15.33 -1.62 -10.28
C ARG A 150 15.16 -0.13 -9.98
N ASN A 151 14.44 0.19 -8.92
CA ASN A 151 14.12 1.56 -8.54
C ASN A 151 15.02 2.10 -7.41
N HIS A 152 16.02 1.34 -6.95
CA HIS A 152 16.91 1.71 -5.84
C HIS A 152 16.17 2.06 -4.54
N LEU A 153 15.13 1.28 -4.21
CA LEU A 153 14.27 1.53 -3.06
C LEU A 153 14.79 0.82 -1.80
N ALA A 154 14.41 1.35 -0.63
CA ALA A 154 14.49 0.57 0.58
C ALA A 154 13.58 -0.66 0.46
N PHE A 155 14.09 -1.82 0.90
CA PHE A 155 13.36 -3.08 0.84
C PHE A 155 13.44 -3.80 2.18
N ILE A 156 12.29 -4.15 2.74
CA ILE A 156 12.19 -4.96 3.95
C ILE A 156 11.62 -6.33 3.58
N THR A 157 12.31 -7.36 4.05
CA THR A 157 11.86 -8.75 3.94
C THR A 157 11.23 -9.18 5.24
N GLU A 158 10.00 -9.67 5.14
CA GLU A 158 9.31 -10.34 6.22
C GLU A 158 9.22 -11.82 5.96
N GLU A 159 9.10 -12.61 7.02
CA GLU A 159 8.97 -14.06 6.91
C GLU A 159 7.79 -14.53 7.75
N SER A 160 6.62 -14.63 7.12
CA SER A 160 5.48 -15.35 7.70
C SER A 160 4.97 -16.40 6.75
N SER A 161 4.82 -17.62 7.24
CA SER A 161 4.17 -18.73 6.57
C SER A 161 2.75 -19.01 7.10
N LYS A 162 2.22 -18.15 8.00
CA LYS A 162 0.93 -18.42 8.65
C LYS A 162 -0.26 -18.09 7.75
N GLY A 163 -1.29 -18.92 7.85
CA GLY A 163 -2.52 -18.82 7.08
C GLY A 163 -2.45 -19.65 5.80
N GLY A 164 -3.34 -19.34 4.86
CA GLY A 164 -3.43 -20.06 3.60
C GLY A 164 -4.28 -21.34 3.65
N GLY A 165 -4.17 -22.15 2.60
CA GLY A 165 -4.93 -23.40 2.45
C GLY A 165 -5.59 -23.57 1.08
N SER A 166 -5.50 -22.55 0.22
CA SER A 166 -5.79 -22.64 -1.22
C SER A 166 -5.18 -21.42 -1.92
N PRO A 167 -4.95 -21.47 -3.24
CA PRO A 167 -4.42 -20.32 -3.99
C PRO A 167 -5.21 -19.01 -3.78
N LYS A 168 -6.53 -19.09 -3.57
CA LYS A 168 -7.37 -17.92 -3.29
C LYS A 168 -7.17 -17.38 -1.87
N ALA A 169 -7.04 -18.26 -0.89
CA ALA A 169 -6.78 -17.88 0.51
C ALA A 169 -5.37 -17.28 0.67
N ASP A 170 -4.42 -17.78 -0.12
CA ASP A 170 -3.02 -17.37 -0.07
C ASP A 170 -2.82 -15.92 -0.56
N CYS A 171 -3.68 -15.41 -1.45
CA CYS A 171 -3.76 -13.98 -1.83
C CYS A 171 -4.62 -13.13 -0.86
N GLY A 172 -5.17 -13.71 0.20
CA GLY A 172 -6.01 -13.00 1.15
C GLY A 172 -5.21 -12.13 2.13
N GLY A 173 -5.89 -11.26 2.87
CA GLY A 173 -5.21 -10.51 3.93
C GLY A 173 -4.84 -11.39 5.13
N HIS A 174 -5.58 -12.46 5.43
CA HIS A 174 -5.27 -13.41 6.51
C HIS A 174 -4.39 -14.56 6.01
N SER A 175 -3.25 -14.22 5.43
CA SER A 175 -2.29 -15.15 4.87
C SER A 175 -0.88 -14.52 4.92
N PRO A 176 0.17 -15.21 4.41
CA PRO A 176 1.48 -14.59 4.20
C PRO A 176 1.41 -13.27 3.42
N HIS A 177 0.50 -13.16 2.43
CA HIS A 177 0.33 -11.97 1.61
C HIS A 177 -0.03 -10.73 2.43
N GLY A 178 -0.83 -10.90 3.49
CA GLY A 178 -1.15 -9.85 4.44
C GLY A 178 -0.37 -9.95 5.74
N PHE A 179 0.83 -10.54 5.75
CA PHE A 179 1.73 -10.60 6.91
C PHE A 179 1.15 -11.25 8.17
N LEU A 180 0.23 -12.22 8.01
CA LEU A 180 -0.47 -12.83 9.13
C LEU A 180 0.51 -13.43 10.16
N GLY A 181 0.33 -13.11 11.44
CA GLY A 181 1.15 -13.58 12.53
C GLY A 181 2.52 -12.92 12.69
N VAL A 182 2.85 -11.94 11.83
CA VAL A 182 4.02 -11.06 11.96
C VAL A 182 3.63 -9.58 11.81
N GLU A 183 2.35 -9.24 11.91
CA GLU A 183 1.87 -7.87 11.68
C GLU A 183 2.60 -6.84 12.53
N ASP A 184 2.68 -7.06 13.85
CA ASP A 184 3.37 -6.13 14.76
C ASP A 184 4.84 -5.93 14.39
N LYS A 185 5.52 -7.02 14.01
CA LYS A 185 6.92 -6.94 13.55
C LYS A 185 7.00 -6.08 12.29
N THR A 186 6.19 -6.39 11.28
CA THR A 186 6.16 -5.65 10.01
C THR A 186 5.86 -4.16 10.23
N LEU A 187 4.89 -3.84 11.09
CA LEU A 187 4.51 -2.46 11.39
C LEU A 187 5.59 -1.73 12.21
N ASN A 188 6.29 -2.41 13.12
CA ASN A 188 7.43 -1.86 13.85
C ASN A 188 8.61 -1.55 12.91
N ASP A 189 8.89 -2.42 11.95
CA ASP A 189 9.96 -2.22 10.97
C ASP A 189 9.63 -1.05 10.02
N ILE A 190 8.38 -0.96 9.53
CA ILE A 190 7.90 0.19 8.75
C ILE A 190 7.97 1.48 9.58
N ASN A 191 7.48 1.47 10.82
CA ASN A 191 7.48 2.64 11.69
C ASN A 191 8.91 3.14 11.98
N SER A 192 9.84 2.21 12.22
CA SER A 192 11.25 2.52 12.43
C SER A 192 11.85 3.21 11.20
N TRP A 193 11.53 2.72 10.00
CA TRP A 193 11.95 3.37 8.76
C TRP A 193 11.32 4.76 8.59
N ILE A 194 10.02 4.92 8.86
CA ILE A 194 9.34 6.22 8.78
C ILE A 194 10.03 7.24 9.70
N ARG A 195 10.29 6.87 10.96
CA ARG A 195 10.93 7.75 11.96
C ARG A 195 12.37 8.12 11.63
N GLN A 196 13.06 7.32 10.82
CA GLN A 196 14.41 7.66 10.31
C GLN A 196 14.37 8.64 9.13
N LYS A 197 13.21 8.80 8.47
CA LYS A 197 13.06 9.58 7.24
C LYS A 197 12.30 10.89 7.39
N LEU A 198 11.53 11.04 8.47
CA LEU A 198 10.82 12.27 8.86
C LEU A 198 11.54 12.99 9.99
#